data_AF-A0A3M2DM45-F1
#
_entry.id   AF-A0A3M2DM45-F1
#
_cell.length_a   1.000
_cell.length_b   1.000
_cell.length_c   1.000
_cell.angle_alpha   90.00
_cell.angle_beta   90.00
_cell.angle_gamma   90.00
#
_symmetry.space_group_name_H-M   'P 1'
#
loop_
_entity.id
_entity.type
_entity.pdbx_description
1 polymer ?
#
loop_
_entity_poly.entity_id
_entity_poly.type
_entity_poly.pdbx_seq_one_letter_code
_entity_poly.pdbx_strand_id
1 'polypeptide(L)'
;MKFAAAVAIAACLALTSCGAKQPTSRYAAADARKDEIRGLWMQIRMWRAEMGLRGVEPTSRAIRQMLHVPMHQLLAELAAMCVPPTDPSHACSDTCNLAENICENAEAICRIAGELRDDDWARRKCASAKASCKDAKRQCCACESRHGRR
;
A
#
# COMPACT_ATOMS: atom_id res chain seq x y z
N MET A 1 -2.48 0.17 -73.79
CA MET A 1 -3.02 -1.19 -73.93
C MET A 1 -3.81 -1.51 -72.67
N LYS A 2 -5.09 -1.85 -72.83
CA LYS A 2 -6.03 -2.19 -71.76
C LYS A 2 -5.90 -3.68 -71.45
N PHE A 3 -5.83 -4.06 -70.18
CA PHE A 3 -6.29 -5.37 -69.72
C PHE A 3 -7.04 -5.19 -68.40
N ALA A 4 -8.30 -5.59 -68.44
CA ALA A 4 -9.22 -5.74 -67.32
C ALA A 4 -9.50 -7.25 -67.14
N ALA A 5 -9.75 -7.65 -65.88
CA ALA A 5 -10.47 -8.84 -65.39
C ALA A 5 -9.67 -9.53 -64.26
N ALA A 6 -10.23 -10.16 -63.22
CA ALA A 6 -11.54 -10.16 -62.57
C ALA A 6 -11.42 -11.17 -61.39
N VAL A 7 -11.97 -10.82 -60.22
CA VAL A 7 -12.62 -11.68 -59.19
C VAL A 7 -11.89 -12.92 -58.61
N ALA A 8 -11.68 -12.91 -57.29
CA ALA A 8 -11.99 -14.05 -56.41
C ALA A 8 -12.28 -13.59 -54.97
N ILE A 9 -13.50 -13.83 -54.51
CA ILE A 9 -13.99 -13.69 -53.12
C ILE A 9 -13.64 -14.97 -52.37
N ALA A 10 -12.96 -14.87 -51.23
CA ALA A 10 -12.93 -15.90 -50.18
C ALA A 10 -12.77 -15.16 -48.83
N ALA A 11 -13.88 -14.78 -48.18
CA ALA A 11 -14.65 -15.61 -47.24
C ALA A 11 -13.85 -15.99 -45.97
N CYS A 12 -14.14 -15.23 -44.92
CA CYS A 12 -14.23 -15.62 -43.51
C CYS A 12 -13.19 -16.58 -42.93
N LEU A 13 -12.41 -16.08 -41.97
CA LEU A 13 -12.41 -16.58 -40.59
C LEU A 13 -11.73 -15.52 -39.71
N ALA A 14 -12.51 -14.51 -39.32
CA ALA A 14 -12.16 -13.68 -38.19
C ALA A 14 -12.14 -14.60 -36.96
N LEU A 15 -10.95 -15.04 -36.55
CA LEU A 15 -10.71 -15.57 -35.23
C LEU A 15 -10.80 -14.42 -34.23
N THR A 16 -12.01 -13.89 -34.03
CA THR A 16 -12.36 -13.17 -32.81
C THR A 16 -12.41 -14.23 -31.71
N SER A 17 -11.25 -14.62 -31.20
CA SER A 17 -11.18 -15.28 -29.91
C SER A 17 -11.62 -14.24 -28.89
N CYS A 18 -12.93 -14.17 -28.66
CA CYS A 18 -13.47 -13.73 -27.39
C CYS A 18 -12.88 -14.68 -26.35
N GLY A 19 -11.69 -14.34 -25.85
CA GLY A 19 -11.08 -14.99 -24.71
C GLY A 19 -12.06 -14.83 -23.56
N ALA A 20 -12.89 -15.85 -23.35
CA ALA A 20 -13.73 -15.94 -22.19
C ALA A 20 -12.79 -15.76 -20.99
N LYS A 21 -12.95 -14.66 -20.25
CA LYS A 21 -12.31 -14.49 -18.94
C LYS A 21 -12.76 -15.70 -18.12
N GLN A 22 -11.91 -16.72 -18.04
CA GLN A 22 -12.16 -17.87 -17.18
C GLN A 22 -12.48 -17.33 -15.79
N PRO A 23 -13.46 -17.91 -15.08
CA PRO A 23 -13.69 -17.55 -13.70
C PRO A 23 -12.37 -17.74 -12.96
N THR A 24 -11.74 -16.64 -12.54
CA THR A 24 -10.52 -16.69 -11.74
C THR A 24 -10.85 -17.52 -10.51
N SER A 25 -10.16 -18.64 -10.33
CA SER A 25 -10.36 -19.48 -9.16
C SER A 25 -10.21 -18.63 -7.90
N ARG A 26 -10.91 -18.99 -6.81
CA ARG A 26 -10.77 -18.26 -5.53
C ARG A 26 -9.30 -18.20 -5.08
N TYR A 27 -8.50 -19.21 -5.41
CA TYR A 27 -7.07 -19.23 -5.17
C TYR A 27 -6.32 -18.15 -5.98
N ALA A 28 -6.58 -18.04 -7.28
CA ALA A 28 -5.97 -17.00 -8.12
C ALA A 28 -6.31 -15.59 -7.63
N ALA A 29 -7.55 -15.37 -7.15
CA ALA A 29 -7.94 -14.10 -6.57
C ALA A 29 -7.21 -13.81 -5.23
N ALA A 30 -7.06 -14.82 -4.37
CA ALA A 30 -6.32 -14.67 -3.12
C ALA A 30 -4.83 -14.38 -3.35
N ASP A 31 -4.20 -15.02 -4.33
CA ASP A 31 -2.80 -14.79 -4.67
C ASP A 31 -2.57 -13.38 -5.23
N ALA A 32 -3.47 -12.90 -6.10
CA ALA A 32 -3.41 -11.52 -6.61
C ALA A 32 -3.49 -10.48 -5.46
N ARG A 33 -4.32 -10.73 -4.44
CA ARG A 33 -4.39 -9.88 -3.24
C ARG A 33 -3.10 -9.93 -2.41
N LYS A 34 -2.45 -11.09 -2.34
CA LYS A 34 -1.15 -11.21 -1.66
C LYS A 34 -0.06 -10.46 -2.41
N ASP A 35 -0.07 -10.48 -3.74
CA ASP A 35 0.86 -9.70 -4.55
C ASP A 35 0.66 -8.20 -4.35
N GLU A 36 -0.60 -7.75 -4.26
CA GLU A 36 -0.93 -6.36 -3.91
C GLU A 36 -0.35 -5.97 -2.53
N ILE A 37 -0.54 -6.81 -1.49
CA ILE A 37 0.07 -6.59 -0.16
C ILE A 37 1.60 -6.55 -0.25
N ARG A 38 2.25 -7.40 -1.06
CA ARG A 38 3.71 -7.40 -1.23
C ARG A 38 4.19 -6.09 -1.84
N GLY A 39 3.50 -5.59 -2.89
CA GLY A 39 3.82 -4.32 -3.54
C GLY A 39 3.74 -3.14 -2.58
N LEU A 40 2.61 -3.01 -1.87
CA LEU A 40 2.40 -1.95 -0.87
C LEU A 40 3.42 -2.02 0.26
N TRP A 41 3.71 -3.24 0.74
CA TRP A 41 4.69 -3.44 1.81
C TRP A 41 6.12 -3.09 1.37
N MET A 42 6.51 -3.38 0.13
CA MET A 42 7.80 -2.97 -0.41
C MET A 42 7.97 -1.45 -0.47
N GLN A 43 6.92 -0.71 -0.82
CA GLN A 43 6.94 0.76 -0.79
C GLN A 43 7.12 1.29 0.65
N ILE A 44 6.39 0.75 1.62
CA ILE A 44 6.57 1.12 3.04
C ILE A 44 8.02 0.94 3.48
N ARG A 45 8.66 -0.18 3.12
CA ARG A 45 10.06 -0.45 3.46
C ARG A 45 11.01 0.59 2.89
N MET A 46 10.81 0.97 1.62
CA MET A 46 11.60 2.00 0.96
C MET A 46 11.47 3.34 1.68
N TRP A 47 10.24 3.78 1.96
CA TRP A 47 9.99 5.04 2.66
C TRP A 47 10.51 5.03 4.10
N ARG A 48 10.45 3.90 4.81
CA ARG A 48 11.07 3.76 6.14
C ARG A 48 12.59 3.96 6.08
N ALA A 49 13.25 3.43 5.05
CA ALA A 49 14.68 3.61 4.85
C ALA A 49 15.02 5.06 4.51
N GLU A 50 14.23 5.70 3.64
CA GLU A 50 14.36 7.11 3.26
C GLU A 50 14.20 8.06 4.45
N MET A 51 13.25 7.77 5.35
CA MET A 51 13.06 8.52 6.60
C MET A 51 14.18 8.28 7.65
N GLY A 52 15.12 7.36 7.39
CA GLY A 52 16.15 6.98 8.36
C GLY A 52 15.58 6.34 9.63
N LEU A 53 14.41 5.70 9.55
CA LEU A 53 13.84 4.99 10.69
C LEU A 53 14.77 3.84 11.10
N ARG A 54 14.78 3.51 12.40
CA ARG A 54 15.62 2.43 12.93
C ARG A 54 15.19 1.08 12.33
N GLY A 55 15.89 0.66 11.29
CA GLY A 55 15.63 -0.56 10.56
C GLY A 55 14.52 -0.41 9.51
N VAL A 56 14.72 -1.09 8.38
CA VAL A 56 13.77 -1.14 7.27
C VAL A 56 12.45 -1.81 7.69
N GLU A 57 12.51 -2.76 8.64
CA GLU A 57 11.33 -3.36 9.27
C GLU A 57 11.12 -2.82 10.68
N PRO A 58 9.85 -2.69 11.13
CA PRO A 58 9.54 -2.51 12.54
C PRO A 58 10.05 -3.69 13.37
N THR A 59 10.37 -3.43 14.64
CA THR A 59 10.79 -4.50 15.56
C THR A 59 9.67 -5.51 15.79
N SER A 60 10.02 -6.77 16.06
CA SER A 60 9.03 -7.82 16.39
C SER A 60 8.14 -7.44 17.58
N ARG A 61 8.67 -6.64 18.53
CA ARG A 61 7.88 -6.10 19.65
C ARG A 61 6.80 -5.14 19.15
N ALA A 62 7.16 -4.19 18.28
CA ALA A 62 6.21 -3.24 17.70
C ALA A 62 5.13 -3.95 16.87
N ILE A 63 5.51 -4.94 16.06
CA ILE A 63 4.56 -5.75 15.28
C ILE A 63 3.56 -6.46 16.19
N ARG A 64 4.03 -7.13 17.25
CA ARG A 64 3.15 -7.83 18.21
C ARG A 64 2.16 -6.89 18.88
N GLN A 65 2.59 -5.69 19.27
CA GLN A 65 1.71 -4.68 19.87
C GLN A 65 0.58 -4.26 18.93
N MET A 66 0.83 -4.24 17.62
CA MET A 66 -0.15 -3.81 16.62
C MET A 66 -1.05 -4.93 16.13
N LEU A 67 -0.82 -6.19 16.50
CA LEU A 67 -1.54 -7.33 15.91
C LEU A 67 -3.06 -7.21 16.09
N HIS A 68 -3.51 -6.77 17.26
CA HIS A 68 -4.94 -6.69 17.63
C HIS A 68 -5.50 -5.26 17.61
N VAL A 69 -4.69 -4.27 17.24
CA VAL A 69 -5.14 -2.87 17.19
C VAL A 69 -5.88 -2.63 15.87
N PRO A 70 -7.16 -2.24 15.86
CA PRO A 70 -7.85 -1.84 14.64
C PRO A 70 -7.19 -0.61 14.01
N MET A 71 -7.14 -0.55 12.67
CA MET A 71 -6.47 0.56 11.96
C MET A 71 -7.08 1.93 12.31
N HIS A 72 -8.42 2.04 12.35
CA HIS A 72 -9.11 3.28 12.71
C HIS A 72 -8.75 3.77 14.13
N GLN A 73 -8.61 2.84 15.08
CA GLN A 73 -8.23 3.18 16.45
C GLN A 73 -6.78 3.70 16.49
N LEU A 74 -5.87 3.08 15.74
CA LEU A 74 -4.50 3.55 15.62
C LEU A 74 -4.42 4.97 15.04
N LEU A 75 -5.15 5.25 13.95
CA LEU A 75 -5.17 6.58 13.34
C LEU A 75 -5.71 7.64 14.28
N ALA A 76 -6.78 7.33 15.03
CA ALA A 76 -7.30 8.22 16.06
C ALA A 76 -6.28 8.50 17.18
N GLU A 77 -5.57 7.47 17.66
CA GLU A 77 -4.49 7.62 18.65
C GLU A 77 -3.36 8.52 18.11
N LEU A 78 -2.98 8.33 16.84
CA LEU A 78 -1.90 9.10 16.21
C LEU A 78 -2.29 10.57 16.02
N ALA A 79 -3.52 10.84 15.58
CA ALA A 79 -4.06 12.20 15.46
C ALA A 79 -4.17 12.91 16.82
N ALA A 80 -4.41 12.16 17.91
CA ALA A 80 -4.43 12.72 19.26
C ALA A 80 -3.02 12.96 19.83
N MET A 81 -2.05 12.08 19.54
CA MET A 81 -0.66 12.24 19.99
C MET A 81 0.05 13.40 19.30
N CYS A 82 -0.39 13.72 18.11
CA CYS A 82 0.23 14.71 17.27
C CYS A 82 -0.87 15.39 16.47
N VAL A 83 -1.08 16.67 16.79
CA VAL A 83 -1.81 17.57 15.91
C VAL A 83 -0.73 18.22 15.05
N PRO A 84 -0.27 17.57 13.95
CA PRO A 84 0.60 18.28 13.04
C PRO A 84 -0.18 19.52 12.56
N PRO A 85 0.49 20.68 12.44
CA PRO A 85 -0.14 21.82 11.80
C PRO A 85 -0.63 21.39 10.42
N THR A 86 -1.77 21.96 9.99
CA THR A 86 -2.40 21.62 8.69
C THR A 86 -1.41 21.75 7.53
N ASP A 87 -0.44 22.66 7.68
CA ASP A 87 0.75 22.75 6.85
C ASP A 87 2.00 22.46 7.70
N PRO A 88 2.71 21.34 7.47
CA PRO A 88 3.99 21.09 8.13
C PRO A 88 4.99 22.19 7.74
N SER A 89 5.95 22.44 8.63
CA SER A 89 7.06 23.33 8.31
C SER A 89 7.78 22.86 7.05
N HIS A 90 8.29 23.79 6.22
CA HIS A 90 9.00 23.44 4.99
C HIS A 90 10.17 22.46 5.24
N ALA A 91 10.79 22.51 6.42
CA ALA A 91 11.87 21.61 6.83
C ALA A 91 11.40 20.16 7.09
N CYS A 92 10.12 19.95 7.37
CA CYS A 92 9.55 18.65 7.74
C CYS A 92 8.53 18.11 6.73
N SER A 93 8.19 18.89 5.70
CA SER A 93 7.22 18.51 4.65
C SER A 93 7.48 17.10 4.09
N ASP A 94 8.71 16.81 3.65
CA ASP A 94 9.07 15.50 3.08
C ASP A 94 8.86 14.36 4.08
N THR A 95 9.28 14.55 5.35
CA THR A 95 9.13 13.55 6.39
C THR A 95 7.65 13.27 6.71
N CYS A 96 6.83 14.32 6.74
CA CYS A 96 5.40 14.18 6.99
C CYS A 96 4.65 13.58 5.81
N ASN A 97 5.02 13.93 4.57
CA ASN A 97 4.48 13.30 3.36
C ASN A 97 4.79 11.80 3.30
N LEU A 98 6.03 11.40 3.63
CA LEU A 98 6.39 9.98 3.74
C LEU A 98 5.59 9.27 4.83
N ALA A 99 5.33 9.94 5.96
CA ALA A 99 4.51 9.38 7.03
C ALA A 99 3.04 9.16 6.61
N GLU A 100 2.44 10.08 5.86
CA GLU A 100 1.10 9.88 5.30
C GLU A 100 1.07 8.72 4.32
N ASN A 101 1.99 8.69 3.35
CA ASN A 101 2.06 7.62 2.36
C ASN A 101 2.22 6.24 3.01
N ILE A 102 3.03 6.12 4.07
CA ILE A 102 3.16 4.88 4.85
C ILE A 102 1.83 4.49 5.50
N CYS A 103 1.08 5.45 6.06
CA CYS A 103 -0.20 5.19 6.71
C CYS A 103 -1.28 4.81 5.70
N GLU A 104 -1.37 5.46 4.55
CA GLU A 104 -2.28 5.09 3.46
C GLU A 104 -2.04 3.66 2.97
N ASN A 105 -0.76 3.30 2.74
CA ASN A 105 -0.41 1.92 2.38
C ASN A 105 -0.72 0.93 3.52
N ALA A 106 -0.61 1.34 4.79
CA ALA A 106 -0.99 0.50 5.92
C ALA A 106 -2.50 0.25 5.97
N GLU A 107 -3.32 1.27 5.70
CA GLU A 107 -4.78 1.13 5.58
C GLU A 107 -5.14 0.17 4.45
N ALA A 108 -4.53 0.34 3.27
CA ALA A 108 -4.76 -0.52 2.12
C ALA A 108 -4.39 -1.99 2.41
N ILE A 109 -3.21 -2.24 3.00
CA ILE A 109 -2.80 -3.59 3.42
C ILE A 109 -3.78 -4.19 4.42
N CYS A 110 -4.23 -3.42 5.41
CA CYS A 110 -5.15 -3.93 6.44
C CYS A 110 -6.56 -4.20 5.88
N ARG A 111 -7.03 -3.40 4.92
CA ARG A 111 -8.27 -3.66 4.19
C ARG A 111 -8.18 -4.98 3.41
N ILE A 112 -7.12 -5.17 2.62
CA ILE A 112 -6.91 -6.41 1.85
C ILE A 112 -6.76 -7.61 2.78
N ALA A 113 -6.04 -7.47 3.90
CA ALA A 113 -5.92 -8.52 4.90
C ALA A 113 -7.28 -8.91 5.50
N GLY A 114 -8.19 -7.94 5.69
CA GLY A 114 -9.58 -8.20 6.08
C GLY A 114 -10.37 -9.00 5.04
N GLU A 115 -10.18 -8.73 3.75
CA GLU A 115 -10.77 -9.51 2.66
C GLU A 115 -10.27 -10.97 2.63
N LEU A 116 -9.02 -11.19 3.03
CA LEU A 116 -8.39 -12.52 3.11
C LEU A 116 -8.72 -13.29 4.41
N ARG A 117 -9.42 -12.66 5.36
CA ARG A 117 -9.96 -13.22 6.62
C ARG A 117 -8.94 -14.00 7.48
N ASP A 118 -8.75 -15.28 7.19
CA ASP A 118 -7.98 -16.23 8.01
C ASP A 118 -6.51 -16.34 7.55
N ASP A 119 -6.08 -15.51 6.60
CA ASP A 119 -4.70 -15.50 6.14
C ASP A 119 -3.74 -14.87 7.16
N ASP A 120 -3.09 -15.74 7.93
CA ASP A 120 -2.08 -15.43 8.94
C ASP A 120 -0.95 -14.52 8.45
N TRP A 121 -0.54 -14.70 7.19
CA TRP A 121 0.50 -13.90 6.59
C TRP A 121 0.01 -12.47 6.35
N ALA A 122 -1.19 -12.30 5.80
CA ALA A 122 -1.79 -10.99 5.55
C ALA A 122 -2.03 -10.23 6.86
N ARG A 123 -2.51 -10.91 7.91
CA ARG A 123 -2.69 -10.30 9.25
C ARG A 123 -1.36 -9.81 9.83
N ARG A 124 -0.29 -10.59 9.70
CA ARG A 124 1.07 -10.19 10.15
C ARG A 124 1.61 -9.01 9.33
N LYS A 125 1.32 -8.94 8.02
CA LYS A 125 1.70 -7.80 7.18
C LYS A 125 0.94 -6.53 7.55
N CYS A 126 -0.37 -6.61 7.82
CA CYS A 126 -1.14 -5.49 8.36
C CYS A 126 -0.57 -5.01 9.71
N ALA A 127 -0.18 -5.91 10.61
CA ALA A 127 0.46 -5.52 11.88
C ALA A 127 1.81 -4.81 11.69
N SER A 128 2.64 -5.26 10.74
CA SER A 128 3.90 -4.60 10.39
C SER A 128 3.66 -3.21 9.76
N ALA A 129 2.69 -3.09 8.86
CA ALA A 129 2.35 -1.81 8.24
C ALA A 129 1.82 -0.79 9.28
N LYS A 130 0.97 -1.23 10.21
CA LYS A 130 0.51 -0.42 11.36
C LYS A 130 1.67 0.08 12.22
N ALA A 131 2.62 -0.79 12.56
CA ALA A 131 3.79 -0.40 13.32
C ALA A 131 4.65 0.62 12.55
N SER A 132 4.73 0.47 11.22
CA SER A 132 5.43 1.41 10.35
C SER A 132 4.79 2.79 10.32
N CYS A 133 3.46 2.86 10.18
CA CYS A 133 2.69 4.10 10.26
C CYS A 133 2.89 4.79 11.62
N LYS A 134 2.85 4.04 12.73
CA LYS A 134 3.09 4.58 14.08
C LYS A 134 4.49 5.20 14.23
N ASP A 135 5.52 4.51 13.75
CA ASP A 135 6.90 5.02 13.78
C ASP A 135 7.07 6.27 12.90
N ALA A 136 6.52 6.24 11.68
CA ALA A 136 6.65 7.32 10.72
C ALA A 136 5.95 8.61 11.20
N LYS A 137 4.73 8.49 11.73
CA LYS A 137 4.02 9.62 12.34
C LYS A 137 4.81 10.20 13.51
N ARG A 138 5.34 9.37 14.40
CA ARG A 138 6.21 9.84 15.50
C ARG A 138 7.44 10.61 15.00
N GLN A 139 8.03 10.19 13.89
CA GLN A 139 9.15 10.88 13.27
C GLN A 139 8.76 12.25 12.69
N CYS A 140 7.63 12.35 11.96
CA CYS A 140 7.08 13.63 11.51
C CYS A 140 6.84 14.59 12.70
N CYS A 141 6.20 14.12 13.76
CA CYS A 141 5.91 14.93 14.95
C CYS A 141 7.17 15.37 15.70
N ALA A 142 8.19 14.50 15.75
CA ALA A 142 9.48 14.84 16.32
C ALA A 142 10.21 15.90 15.48
N CYS A 143 10.07 15.87 14.15
CA CYS A 143 10.57 16.91 13.26
C CYS A 143 9.89 18.25 13.57
N GLU A 144 8.56 18.28 13.55
CA GLU A 144 7.78 19.48 13.84
C GLU A 144 8.11 20.07 15.22
N SER A 145 8.24 19.24 16.26
CA SER A 145 8.61 19.70 17.61
C SER A 145 10.01 20.33 17.71
N ARG A 146 10.90 20.02 16.76
CA ARG A 146 12.25 20.61 16.65
C ARG A 146 12.24 21.91 15.85
N HIS A 147 11.34 22.05 14.87
CA HIS A 147 11.31 23.18 13.94
C HIS A 147 10.22 24.23 14.26
N GLY A 148 9.16 23.87 15.00
CA GLY A 148 8.04 24.74 15.39
C GLY A 148 8.20 25.47 16.73
N ARG A 149 9.35 25.34 17.42
CA ARG A 149 9.70 26.14 18.62
C ARG A 149 10.33 27.49 18.24
N ARG A 150 9.71 28.23 17.32
CA ARG A 150 10.08 29.61 16.99
C ARG A 150 8.90 30.54 17.23
#